data_AF-A0A939V8Q8-F1
#
_entry.id   AF-A0A939V8Q8-F1
#
_cell.length_a   1.000
_cell.length_b   1.000
_cell.length_c   1.000
_cell.angle_alpha   90.00
_cell.angle_beta   90.00
_cell.angle_gamma   90.00
#
_symmetry.space_group_name_H-M   'P 1'
#
loop_
_entity.id
_entity.type
_entity.pdbx_description
1 polymer ?
#
loop_
_entity_poly.entity_id
_entity_poly.type
_entity_poly.pdbx_seq_one_letter_code
_entity_poly.pdbx_strand_id
1 'polypeptide(L)'
;MCRIICSFFRRYAFTLICVALILALSFFSPPHTALDNVAMIDKWTHLLMYGGTVGVFWIEYWRQYYNWGGERKWSALWLVTIALITPIVLGGVIELAQAYCTNGRRSGEWLDWVADSLGVLLANACGITICRWIVKKAIRRKMARTRR
;
A
#
# COMPACT_ATOMS: atom_id res chain seq x y z
N MET A 1 23.30 -1.52 12.85
CA MET A 1 22.18 -2.21 12.18
C MET A 1 20.84 -2.02 12.91
N CYS A 2 20.74 -2.35 14.21
CA CYS A 2 19.48 -2.28 14.97
C CYS A 2 18.78 -0.90 14.96
N ARG A 3 19.52 0.20 15.14
CA ARG A 3 18.94 1.57 15.10
C ARG A 3 18.33 1.96 13.75
N ILE A 4 18.91 1.49 12.64
CA ILE A 4 18.43 1.80 11.28
C ILE A 4 17.13 1.02 11.02
N ILE A 5 17.11 -0.26 11.41
CA ILE A 5 15.94 -1.13 11.30
C ILE A 5 14.78 -0.58 12.15
N CYS A 6 15.01 -0.25 13.43
CA CYS A 6 13.99 0.38 14.27
C CYS A 6 13.48 1.71 13.72
N SER A 7 14.36 2.52 13.10
CA SER A 7 13.95 3.78 12.47
C SER A 7 13.06 3.56 11.26
N PHE A 8 13.29 2.49 10.49
CA PHE A 8 12.47 2.11 9.34
C PHE A 8 11.09 1.64 9.79
N PHE A 9 11.03 0.69 10.73
CA PHE A 9 9.78 0.18 11.31
C PHE A 9 8.90 1.31 11.87
N ARG A 10 9.50 2.30 12.54
CA ARG A 10 8.75 3.44 13.09
C ARG A 10 8.28 4.43 12.03
N ARG A 11 9.00 4.53 10.90
CA ARG A 11 8.70 5.50 9.83
C ARG A 11 7.62 5.03 8.86
N TYR A 12 7.46 3.71 8.73
CA TYR A 12 6.48 3.04 7.86
C TYR A 12 5.55 2.13 8.65
N ALA A 13 5.30 2.44 9.93
CA ALA A 13 4.56 1.59 10.84
C ALA A 13 3.12 1.36 10.34
N PHE A 14 2.49 2.37 9.75
CA PHE A 14 1.12 2.24 9.27
C PHE A 14 1.05 1.33 8.04
N THR A 15 1.96 1.47 7.08
CA THR A 15 2.05 0.51 5.96
C THR A 15 2.24 -0.92 6.47
N LEU A 16 3.13 -1.14 7.44
CA LEU A 16 3.37 -2.48 7.99
C LEU A 16 2.15 -3.06 8.70
N ILE A 17 1.40 -2.23 9.44
CA ILE A 17 0.12 -2.64 10.04
C ILE A 17 -0.88 -3.02 8.94
N CYS A 18 -1.01 -2.21 7.88
CA CYS A 18 -1.90 -2.54 6.77
C CYS A 18 -1.53 -3.87 6.09
N VAL A 19 -0.24 -4.13 5.84
CA VAL A 19 0.24 -5.40 5.28
C VAL A 19 -0.08 -6.57 6.21
N ALA A 20 0.14 -6.41 7.53
CA ALA A 20 -0.21 -7.43 8.51
C ALA A 20 -1.72 -7.71 8.55
N LEU A 21 -2.54 -6.66 8.42
CA LEU A 21 -4.00 -6.79 8.33
C LEU A 21 -4.42 -7.52 7.05
N ILE A 22 -3.80 -7.23 5.89
CA ILE A 22 -4.05 -7.97 4.66
C ILE A 22 -3.80 -9.46 4.89
N LEU A 23 -2.62 -9.82 5.40
CA LEU A 23 -2.27 -11.21 5.67
C LEU A 23 -3.27 -11.87 6.63
N ALA A 24 -3.64 -11.19 7.72
CA ALA A 24 -4.60 -11.75 8.68
C ALA A 24 -5.99 -11.96 8.06
N LEU A 25 -6.50 -10.97 7.31
CA LEU A 25 -7.83 -11.01 6.69
C LEU A 25 -7.90 -12.04 5.55
N SER A 26 -6.84 -12.21 4.77
CA SER A 26 -6.81 -13.18 3.67
C SER A 26 -6.93 -14.63 4.13
N PHE A 27 -6.48 -14.97 5.34
CA PHE A 27 -6.63 -16.33 5.89
C PHE A 27 -7.83 -16.49 6.83
N PHE A 28 -8.50 -15.39 7.18
CA PHE A 28 -9.70 -15.43 8.02
C PHE A 28 -10.97 -15.58 7.17
N SER A 29 -11.94 -16.36 7.65
CA SER A 29 -13.25 -16.49 7.01
C SER A 29 -14.19 -15.41 7.56
N PRO A 30 -14.68 -14.47 6.73
CA PRO A 30 -15.61 -13.44 7.20
C PRO A 30 -16.93 -14.09 7.67
N PRO A 31 -17.52 -13.63 8.78
CA PRO A 31 -18.86 -14.05 9.17
C PRO A 31 -19.90 -13.50 8.18
N HIS A 32 -21.02 -14.20 8.02
CA HIS A 32 -22.13 -13.71 7.18
C HIS A 32 -22.67 -12.39 7.70
N THR A 33 -22.77 -11.39 6.83
CA THR A 33 -23.28 -10.05 7.17
C THR A 33 -24.21 -9.53 6.09
N ALA A 34 -24.97 -8.46 6.37
CA ALA A 34 -25.85 -7.83 5.40
C ALA A 34 -25.13 -7.29 4.13
N LEU A 35 -23.79 -7.21 4.15
CA LEU A 35 -22.94 -6.84 3.02
C LEU A 35 -22.85 -7.92 1.94
N ASP A 36 -23.29 -9.16 2.22
CA ASP A 36 -23.34 -10.26 1.23
C ASP A 36 -24.27 -9.92 0.03
N ASN A 37 -25.15 -8.93 0.19
CA ASN A 37 -26.05 -8.45 -0.87
C ASN A 37 -25.39 -7.48 -1.87
N VAL A 38 -24.19 -6.98 -1.58
CA VAL A 38 -23.46 -6.11 -2.51
C VAL A 38 -22.67 -6.97 -3.48
N ALA A 39 -23.03 -6.89 -4.77
CA ALA A 39 -22.32 -7.62 -5.82
C ALA A 39 -20.83 -7.27 -5.80
N MET A 40 -19.98 -8.30 -5.80
CA MET A 40 -18.52 -8.17 -5.85
C MET A 40 -17.90 -7.41 -4.68
N ILE A 41 -18.55 -7.38 -3.50
CA ILE A 41 -18.03 -6.69 -2.31
C ILE A 41 -16.61 -7.12 -1.93
N ASP A 42 -16.30 -8.41 -2.11
CA ASP A 42 -14.98 -8.97 -1.86
C ASP A 42 -13.92 -8.32 -2.76
N LYS A 43 -14.22 -8.13 -4.05
CA LYS A 43 -13.34 -7.48 -5.03
C LYS A 43 -13.10 -6.00 -4.73
N TRP A 44 -14.15 -5.29 -4.30
CA TRP A 44 -14.02 -3.92 -3.81
C TRP A 44 -13.15 -3.83 -2.56
N THR A 45 -13.25 -4.84 -1.70
CA THR A 45 -12.46 -4.94 -0.47
C THR A 45 -10.99 -5.19 -0.79
N HIS A 46 -10.67 -6.11 -1.69
CA HIS A 46 -9.34 -6.35 -2.24
C HIS A 46 -8.72 -5.09 -2.88
N LEU A 47 -9.47 -4.42 -3.76
CA LEU A 47 -9.05 -3.15 -4.36
C LEU A 47 -8.75 -2.08 -3.30
N LEU A 48 -9.61 -1.93 -2.28
CA LEU A 48 -9.44 -0.97 -1.19
C LEU A 48 -8.26 -1.33 -0.29
N MET A 49 -8.07 -2.60 0.04
CA MET A 49 -7.01 -3.07 0.93
C MET A 49 -5.64 -2.82 0.32
N TYR A 50 -5.43 -3.24 -0.94
CA TYR A 50 -4.15 -3.05 -1.63
C TYR A 50 -3.93 -1.59 -2.03
N GLY A 51 -4.95 -0.94 -2.59
CA GLY A 51 -4.88 0.47 -2.94
C GLY A 51 -4.66 1.37 -1.72
N GLY A 52 -5.36 1.09 -0.62
CA GLY A 52 -5.21 1.78 0.66
C GLY A 52 -3.82 1.60 1.24
N THR A 53 -3.29 0.37 1.26
CA THR A 53 -1.95 0.09 1.78
C THR A 53 -0.86 0.84 1.01
N VAL A 54 -0.92 0.81 -0.33
CA VAL A 54 0.00 1.55 -1.19
C VAL A 54 -0.19 3.06 -1.05
N GLY A 55 -1.43 3.53 -0.88
CA GLY A 55 -1.74 4.93 -0.59
C GLY A 55 -1.11 5.41 0.72
N VAL A 56 -1.23 4.62 1.80
CA VAL A 56 -0.58 4.88 3.09
C VAL A 56 0.93 4.94 2.93
N PHE A 57 1.53 4.00 2.18
CA PHE A 57 2.96 4.02 1.88
C PHE A 57 3.38 5.34 1.21
N TRP A 58 2.64 5.78 0.20
CA TRP A 58 2.93 7.05 -0.48
C TRP A 58 2.81 8.25 0.47
N ILE A 59 1.80 8.29 1.33
CA ILE A 59 1.63 9.34 2.34
C ILE A 59 2.83 9.36 3.29
N GLU A 60 3.23 8.20 3.83
CA GLU A 60 4.38 8.09 4.74
C GLU A 60 5.70 8.48 4.06
N TYR A 61 5.90 8.06 2.82
CA TYR A 61 7.07 8.43 2.01
C TYR A 61 7.13 9.95 1.79
N TRP A 62 6.04 10.57 1.33
CA TRP A 62 6.00 12.01 1.06
C TRP A 62 6.09 12.85 2.34
N ARG A 63 5.53 12.37 3.45
CA ARG A 63 5.70 13.00 4.77
C ARG A 63 7.17 13.02 5.19
N GLN A 64 7.90 11.92 4.99
CA GLN A 64 9.33 11.87 5.27
C GLN A 64 10.13 12.79 4.34
N TYR A 65 9.83 12.78 3.05
CA TYR A 65 10.44 13.67 2.07
C TYR A 65 10.26 15.15 2.45
N TYR A 66 9.06 15.54 2.89
CA TYR A 66 8.79 16.89 3.41
C TYR A 66 9.62 17.22 4.65
N ASN A 67 9.69 16.29 5.62
CA ASN A 67 10.45 16.47 6.86
C ASN A 67 11.96 16.60 6.63
N TRP A 68 12.49 15.99 5.56
CA TRP A 68 13.88 16.15 5.12
C TRP A 68 14.11 17.36 4.20
N GLY A 69 13.15 18.29 4.11
CA GLY A 69 13.31 19.48 3.27
C GLY A 69 13.34 19.19 1.76
N GLY A 70 13.02 17.97 1.35
CA GLY A 70 13.05 17.53 -0.05
C GLY A 70 14.43 17.14 -0.58
N GLU A 71 15.44 17.03 0.28
CA GLU A 71 16.82 16.70 -0.11
C GLU A 71 17.04 15.20 -0.30
N ARG A 72 16.35 14.38 0.52
CA ARG A 72 16.54 12.93 0.52
C ARG A 72 15.39 12.22 -0.19
N LYS A 73 15.64 11.79 -1.43
CA LYS A 73 14.70 11.04 -2.27
C LYS A 73 15.18 9.60 -2.42
N TRP A 74 14.27 8.65 -2.41
CA TRP A 74 14.60 7.28 -2.81
C TRP A 74 14.73 7.19 -4.34
N SER A 75 15.51 6.22 -4.82
CA SER A 75 15.64 6.01 -6.26
C SER A 75 14.27 5.58 -6.84
N ALA A 76 14.03 5.93 -8.11
CA ALA A 76 12.77 5.57 -8.76
C ALA A 76 12.57 4.06 -8.82
N LEU A 77 13.66 3.31 -9.08
CA LEU A 77 13.64 1.84 -9.08
C LEU A 77 13.20 1.28 -7.73
N TRP A 78 13.78 1.77 -6.63
CA TRP A 78 13.40 1.33 -5.28
C TRP A 78 11.93 1.61 -4.97
N LEU A 79 11.40 2.76 -5.39
CA LEU A 79 9.98 3.09 -5.21
C LEU A 79 9.07 2.18 -6.03
N VAL A 80 9.42 1.90 -7.30
CA VAL A 80 8.65 0.98 -8.14
C VAL A 80 8.67 -0.43 -7.55
N THR A 81 9.82 -0.92 -7.11
CA THR A 81 9.91 -2.25 -6.50
C THR A 81 9.00 -2.36 -5.28
N ILE A 82 9.06 -1.41 -4.35
CA ILE A 82 8.32 -1.50 -3.07
C ILE A 82 6.83 -1.18 -3.25
N ALA A 83 6.49 -0.14 -4.01
CA ALA A 83 5.12 0.36 -4.09
C ALA A 83 4.27 -0.33 -5.18
N LEU A 84 4.89 -0.93 -6.20
CA LEU A 84 4.19 -1.57 -7.31
C LEU A 84 4.43 -3.08 -7.32
N ILE A 85 5.68 -3.52 -7.41
CA ILE A 85 6.00 -4.94 -7.62
C ILE A 85 5.69 -5.76 -6.37
N THR A 86 6.18 -5.35 -5.20
CA THR A 86 5.98 -6.08 -3.94
C THR A 86 4.51 -6.35 -3.62
N PRO A 87 3.58 -5.38 -3.65
CA PRO A 87 2.18 -5.66 -3.33
C PRO A 87 1.49 -6.55 -4.38
N ILE A 88 1.80 -6.43 -5.68
CA ILE A 88 1.23 -7.32 -6.71
C ILE A 88 1.70 -8.77 -6.52
N VAL A 89 2.99 -8.95 -6.23
CA VAL A 89 3.56 -10.27 -5.94
C VAL A 89 2.97 -10.84 -4.65
N LEU A 90 2.80 -10.00 -3.61
CA LEU A 90 2.19 -10.41 -2.35
C LEU A 90 0.76 -10.93 -2.56
N GLY A 91 -0.06 -10.22 -3.36
CA GLY A 91 -1.40 -10.68 -3.72
C GLY A 91 -1.38 -12.03 -4.41
N GLY A 92 -0.53 -12.20 -5.42
CA GLY A 92 -0.40 -13.49 -6.12
C GLY A 92 0.06 -14.63 -5.19
N VAL A 93 0.99 -14.36 -4.27
CA VAL A 93 1.43 -15.35 -3.28
C VAL A 93 0.30 -15.71 -2.32
N ILE A 94 -0.50 -14.74 -1.88
CA ILE A 94 -1.65 -14.97 -1.00
C ILE A 94 -2.70 -15.82 -1.71
N GLU A 95 -3.04 -15.53 -2.96
CA GLU A 95 -3.98 -16.34 -3.76
C GLU A 95 -3.50 -17.79 -3.94
N LEU A 96 -2.21 -17.96 -4.24
CA LEU A 96 -1.61 -19.30 -4.34
C LEU A 96 -1.64 -20.00 -2.97
N ALA A 97 -1.33 -19.30 -1.89
CA ALA A 97 -1.39 -19.87 -0.54
C ALA A 97 -2.83 -20.23 -0.15
N GLN A 98 -3.83 -19.44 -0.54
CA GLN A 98 -5.23 -19.79 -0.34
C GLN A 98 -5.58 -21.06 -1.13
N ALA A 99 -5.19 -21.16 -2.40
CA ALA A 99 -5.46 -22.33 -3.24
C ALA A 99 -4.80 -23.62 -2.73
N TYR A 100 -3.53 -23.57 -2.32
CA TYR A 100 -2.74 -24.77 -2.00
C TYR A 100 -2.63 -25.07 -0.50
N CYS A 101 -2.76 -24.07 0.38
CA CYS A 101 -2.54 -24.25 1.82
C CYS A 101 -3.83 -24.29 2.64
N THR A 102 -5.02 -24.07 2.03
CA THR A 102 -6.30 -24.10 2.77
C THR A 102 -7.10 -25.38 2.61
N ASN A 103 -6.52 -26.45 2.05
CA ASN A 103 -7.17 -27.75 1.87
C ASN A 103 -8.57 -27.67 1.24
N GLY A 104 -8.74 -26.81 0.22
CA GLY A 104 -10.00 -26.64 -0.51
C GLY A 104 -11.04 -25.75 0.17
N ARG A 105 -10.70 -25.04 1.24
CA ARG A 105 -11.61 -24.13 1.96
C ARG A 105 -11.76 -22.77 1.26
N ARG A 106 -10.76 -22.35 0.48
CA ARG A 106 -10.80 -21.23 -0.48
C ARG A 106 -10.14 -21.67 -1.79
N SER A 107 -10.76 -21.39 -2.93
CA SER A 107 -10.12 -21.45 -4.24
C SER A 107 -9.40 -20.12 -4.49
N GLY A 108 -8.15 -20.13 -4.92
CA GLY A 108 -7.48 -18.90 -5.35
C GLY A 108 -8.21 -18.30 -6.54
N GLU A 109 -8.64 -17.04 -6.42
CA GLU A 109 -9.41 -16.36 -7.44
C GLU A 109 -8.53 -15.38 -8.22
N TRP A 110 -8.31 -15.68 -9.50
CA TRP A 110 -7.55 -14.78 -10.39
C TRP A 110 -8.14 -13.37 -10.45
N LEU A 111 -9.44 -13.23 -10.20
CA LEU A 111 -10.12 -11.94 -10.25
C LEU A 111 -9.84 -11.08 -9.01
N ASP A 112 -9.56 -11.68 -7.86
CA ASP A 112 -9.14 -10.98 -6.66
C ASP A 112 -7.71 -10.45 -6.83
N TRP A 113 -6.83 -11.25 -7.43
CA TRP A 113 -5.49 -10.78 -7.81
C TRP A 113 -5.53 -9.61 -8.81
N VAL A 114 -6.48 -9.61 -9.74
CA VAL A 114 -6.69 -8.48 -10.66
C VAL A 114 -7.19 -7.25 -9.90
N ALA A 115 -8.14 -7.41 -8.98
CA ALA A 115 -8.64 -6.31 -8.15
C ALA A 115 -7.53 -5.69 -7.28
N ASP A 116 -6.69 -6.52 -6.67
CA ASP A 116 -5.49 -6.10 -5.93
C ASP A 116 -4.56 -5.29 -6.82
N SER A 117 -4.23 -5.82 -8.00
CA SER A 117 -3.34 -5.18 -8.97
C SER A 117 -3.88 -3.82 -9.44
N LEU A 118 -5.19 -3.71 -9.67
CA LEU A 118 -5.83 -2.45 -10.02
C LEU A 118 -5.76 -1.44 -8.87
N GLY A 119 -6.03 -1.88 -7.63
CA GLY A 119 -5.87 -1.05 -6.44
C GLY A 119 -4.46 -0.49 -6.30
N VAL A 120 -3.44 -1.34 -6.46
CA VAL A 120 -2.02 -0.95 -6.45
C VAL A 120 -1.72 0.08 -7.55
N LEU A 121 -2.17 -0.15 -8.79
CA LEU A 121 -1.90 0.74 -9.92
C LEU A 121 -2.53 2.11 -9.71
N LEU A 122 -3.80 2.16 -9.30
CA LEU A 122 -4.51 3.40 -9.01
C LEU A 122 -3.83 4.18 -7.88
N ALA A 123 -3.47 3.51 -6.80
CA ALA A 123 -2.78 4.14 -5.68
C ALA A 123 -1.40 4.68 -6.07
N ASN A 124 -0.65 3.96 -6.92
CA ASN A 124 0.62 4.45 -7.45
C ASN A 124 0.45 5.68 -8.34
N ALA A 125 -0.52 5.67 -9.26
CA ALA A 125 -0.80 6.83 -10.11
C ALA A 125 -1.15 8.07 -9.26
N CYS A 126 -2.04 7.91 -8.28
CA CYS A 126 -2.42 8.97 -7.33
C CYS A 126 -1.24 9.43 -6.47
N GLY A 127 -0.46 8.50 -5.90
CA GLY A 127 0.66 8.80 -5.01
C GLY A 127 1.82 9.52 -5.70
N ILE A 128 2.11 9.15 -6.95
CA ILE A 128 3.17 9.79 -7.77
C ILE A 128 2.76 11.20 -8.20
N THR A 129 1.48 11.44 -8.48
CA THR A 129 1.01 12.72 -9.04
C THR A 129 0.56 13.68 -7.95
N ILE A 130 -0.47 13.32 -7.19
CA ILE A 130 -1.18 14.18 -6.24
C ILE A 130 -0.29 14.48 -5.03
N CYS A 131 0.15 13.45 -4.31
CA CYS A 131 0.94 13.63 -3.08
C CYS A 131 2.27 14.35 -3.36
N ARG A 132 2.93 14.01 -4.48
CA ARG A 132 4.14 14.70 -4.96
C ARG A 132 3.89 16.18 -5.20
N TRP A 133 2.82 16.52 -5.90
CA TRP A 133 2.51 17.91 -6.24
C TRP A 133 2.25 18.73 -4.98
N ILE A 134 1.44 18.21 -4.05
CA ILE A 134 1.12 18.85 -2.78
C ILE A 134 2.39 19.12 -1.97
N VAL A 135 3.25 18.10 -1.79
CA VAL A 135 4.46 18.25 -1.00
C VAL A 135 5.48 19.19 -1.65
N LYS A 136 5.70 19.10 -2.96
CA LYS A 136 6.58 20.06 -3.66
C LYS A 136 6.08 21.49 -3.55
N LYS A 137 4.75 21.71 -3.60
CA LYS A 137 4.14 23.03 -3.40
C LYS A 137 4.38 23.52 -1.96
N ALA A 138 4.24 22.65 -0.97
CA ALA A 138 4.47 22.96 0.44
C ALA A 138 5.95 23.34 0.71
N ILE A 139 6.92 22.56 0.22
CA ILE A 139 8.36 22.84 0.40
C ILE A 139 8.73 24.17 -0.26
N ARG A 140 8.28 24.42 -1.50
CA ARG A 140 8.52 25.70 -2.19
C ARG A 140 8.02 26.91 -1.39
N ARG A 141 6.80 26.80 -0.82
CA ARG A 141 6.23 27.84 0.05
C ARG A 141 7.07 28.05 1.31
N LYS A 142 7.57 26.97 1.93
CA LYS A 142 8.44 27.04 3.11
C LYS A 142 9.74 27.78 2.80
N MET A 143 10.43 27.41 1.72
CA MET A 143 11.68 28.07 1.30
C MET A 143 11.48 29.56 0.97
N ALA A 144 10.37 29.93 0.34
CA ALA A 144 10.06 31.33 0.04
C ALA A 144 9.84 32.19 1.29
N ARG A 145 9.35 31.60 2.40
CA ARG A 145 9.21 32.30 3.68
C ARG A 145 10.53 32.48 4.40
N THR A 146 11.43 31.50 4.35
CA THR A 146 12.75 31.58 5.01
C THR A 146 13.71 32.57 4.34
N ARG A 147 13.44 32.98 3.09
CA ARG A 147 14.24 33.98 2.36
C ARG A 147 13.80 35.43 2.58
N ARG A 148 12.71 35.66 3.32
CA ARG A 148 12.25 36.99 3.75
C ARG A 148 12.66 37.23 5.18
#